data_AF-A0AA97GVG7-F1
#
_entry.id   AF-A0AA97GVG7-F1
#
_cell.length_a   1.000
_cell.length_b   1.000
_cell.length_c   1.000
_cell.angle_alpha   90.00
_cell.angle_beta   90.00
_cell.angle_gamma   90.00
#
_symmetry.space_group_name_H-M   'P 1'
#
loop_
_entity.id
_entity.type
_entity.pdbx_description
1 polymer ?
#
loop_
_entity_poly.entity_id
_entity_poly.type
_entity_poly.pdbx_seq_one_letter_code
_entity_poly.pdbx_strand_id
1 'polypeptide(L)'
;MTFVIAKIVDRETGQIMLLADSKVTHRNNDRLTRNSLVNPIQKVVIVNDDTVVGFAGDNPDLATQKLVELRKTSTNQIESTLQRYSLQKYSERGATTRFLVAIRKPSPRIVEVSNGKIDDRTIIGTGWIGDYEAFRAYTRTYHDLEDMDDPGGRFVGAMASTVAQEEIETVGGHMSRASGSQTEPIRFHCDPGFVMPWSMTAELSRAPVRPPTLRFSLPRGYDSTHNTRIPVPGEWPTFSALAHYVPELRMAWLFTHERPWVDPIRVAVSSVSELATVARAEYNQLLDAAGIDEMIDRNLGYPTIRLPGGL
;
A
#
# COMPACT_ATOMS: atom_id res chain seq x y z
N MET A 1 5.25 -1.67 -13.94
CA MET A 1 5.72 -2.57 -12.86
C MET A 1 5.20 -2.00 -11.54
N THR A 2 5.60 -2.53 -10.40
CA THR A 2 4.96 -2.33 -9.08
C THR A 2 6.01 -2.60 -8.02
N PHE A 3 5.82 -2.20 -6.77
CA PHE A 3 6.67 -2.67 -5.67
C PHE A 3 5.82 -3.25 -4.53
N VAL A 4 6.09 -4.52 -4.21
CA VAL A 4 5.51 -5.22 -3.05
C VAL A 4 6.65 -5.80 -2.22
N ILE A 5 6.61 -5.60 -0.92
CA ILE A 5 7.61 -6.09 0.02
C ILE A 5 6.95 -6.64 1.28
N ALA A 6 7.50 -7.72 1.82
CA ALA A 6 7.06 -8.33 3.07
C ALA A 6 8.25 -8.56 4.00
N LYS A 7 8.01 -8.46 5.31
CA LYS A 7 9.03 -8.62 6.33
C LYS A 7 8.45 -9.25 7.60
N ILE A 8 9.20 -10.17 8.20
CA ILE A 8 8.99 -10.60 9.59
C ILE A 8 9.69 -9.54 10.44
N VAL A 9 8.92 -8.64 11.03
CA VAL A 9 9.44 -7.47 11.77
C VAL A 9 9.76 -7.82 13.23
N ASP A 10 9.09 -8.84 13.76
CA ASP A 10 9.36 -9.40 15.08
C ASP A 10 9.23 -10.92 15.03
N ARG A 11 10.30 -11.63 15.36
CA ARG A 11 10.33 -13.11 15.33
C ARG A 11 9.75 -13.73 16.60
N GLU A 12 9.74 -13.01 17.72
CA GLU A 12 9.23 -13.49 19.00
C GLU A 12 7.70 -13.50 18.97
N THR A 13 7.08 -12.38 18.62
CA THR A 13 5.62 -12.28 18.45
C THR A 13 5.14 -12.89 17.13
N GLY A 14 6.08 -13.13 16.21
CA GLY A 14 5.82 -13.58 14.85
C GLY A 14 5.09 -12.54 14.00
N GLN A 15 5.28 -11.25 14.29
CA GLN A 15 4.69 -10.17 13.53
C GLN A 15 5.27 -10.14 12.10
N ILE A 16 4.36 -10.19 11.13
CA ILE A 16 4.65 -10.14 9.70
C ILE A 16 3.87 -9.00 9.06
N MET A 17 4.55 -8.23 8.21
CA MET A 17 3.98 -7.10 7.48
C MET A 17 4.16 -7.32 5.98
N LEU A 18 3.16 -6.92 5.18
CA LEU A 18 3.23 -6.83 3.73
C LEU A 18 2.76 -5.44 3.29
N LEU A 19 3.57 -4.80 2.45
CA LEU A 19 3.35 -3.46 1.93
C LEU A 19 3.32 -3.46 0.40
N ALA A 20 2.47 -2.63 -0.18
CA ALA A 20 2.46 -2.38 -1.62
C ALA A 20 2.05 -0.95 -1.98
N ASP A 21 2.54 -0.48 -3.13
CA ASP A 21 2.06 0.73 -3.80
C ASP A 21 0.79 0.46 -4.63
N SER A 22 0.07 1.50 -5.07
CA SER A 22 -1.19 1.35 -5.83
C SER A 22 -1.11 1.77 -7.29
N LYS A 23 0.05 2.26 -7.78
CA LYS A 23 0.19 2.83 -9.12
C LYS A 23 0.12 1.77 -10.21
N VAL A 24 -0.56 2.08 -11.31
CA VAL A 24 -0.52 1.29 -12.55
C VAL A 24 0.28 2.04 -13.60
N THR A 25 1.28 1.37 -14.18
CA THR A 25 2.05 1.92 -15.30
C THR A 25 1.46 1.47 -16.62
N HIS A 26 1.14 2.42 -17.50
CA HIS A 26 0.70 2.16 -18.87
C HIS A 26 1.84 2.53 -19.83
N ARG A 27 2.52 1.52 -20.40
CA ARG A 27 3.73 1.71 -21.24
C ARG A 27 3.56 2.68 -22.41
N ASN A 28 2.34 2.84 -22.92
CA ASN A 28 2.04 3.69 -24.07
C ASN A 28 1.10 4.85 -23.71
N ASN A 29 0.95 5.16 -22.41
CA ASN A 29 0.04 6.21 -21.97
C ASN A 29 0.53 6.89 -20.68
N ASP A 30 1.52 7.76 -20.83
CA ASP A 30 2.11 8.56 -19.75
C ASP A 30 1.06 9.34 -18.95
N ARG A 31 0.01 9.83 -19.62
CA ARG A 31 -1.06 10.56 -18.95
C ARG A 31 -1.79 9.68 -17.94
N LEU A 32 -2.11 8.43 -18.31
CA LEU A 32 -2.72 7.49 -17.36
C LEU A 32 -1.73 7.10 -16.26
N THR A 33 -0.46 6.88 -16.60
CA THR A 33 0.61 6.56 -15.62
C THR A 33 0.80 7.67 -14.57
N ARG A 34 0.68 8.94 -14.97
CA ARG A 34 0.81 10.10 -14.06
C ARG A 34 -0.41 10.29 -13.17
N ASN A 35 -1.57 9.76 -13.55
CA ASN A 35 -2.80 9.86 -12.77
C ASN A 35 -2.93 8.70 -11.75
N SER A 36 -1.82 8.37 -11.07
CA SER A 36 -1.69 7.26 -10.11
C SER A 36 -2.68 7.34 -8.95
N LEU A 37 -3.17 8.54 -8.65
CA LEU A 37 -4.09 8.87 -7.56
C LEU A 37 -5.56 8.75 -7.96
N VAL A 38 -5.84 8.86 -9.25
CA VAL A 38 -7.21 8.93 -9.78
C VAL A 38 -7.79 7.54 -9.95
N ASN A 39 -6.95 6.61 -10.40
CA ASN A 39 -7.32 5.21 -10.65
C ASN A 39 -6.33 4.27 -9.94
N PRO A 40 -6.28 4.30 -8.60
CA PRO A 40 -5.44 3.37 -7.86
C PRO A 40 -5.97 1.94 -7.99
N ILE A 41 -5.08 0.96 -7.82
CA ILE A 41 -5.47 -0.44 -7.67
C ILE A 41 -5.03 -1.00 -6.32
N GLN A 42 -5.80 -1.95 -5.78
CA GLN A 42 -5.41 -2.69 -4.59
C GLN A 42 -4.53 -3.88 -4.98
N LYS A 43 -3.23 -3.78 -4.68
CA LYS A 43 -2.24 -4.84 -5.02
C LYS A 43 -2.03 -5.87 -3.92
N VAL A 44 -2.76 -5.73 -2.82
CA VAL A 44 -2.71 -6.60 -1.65
C VAL A 44 -4.08 -7.20 -1.41
N VAL A 45 -4.16 -8.52 -1.26
CA VAL A 45 -5.39 -9.21 -0.93
C VAL A 45 -5.17 -10.03 0.32
N ILE A 46 -5.90 -9.72 1.38
CA ILE A 46 -6.01 -10.60 2.54
C ILE A 46 -6.92 -11.77 2.12
N VAL A 47 -6.34 -12.97 2.09
CA VAL A 47 -7.01 -14.18 1.63
C VAL A 47 -7.82 -14.80 2.77
N ASN A 48 -7.22 -14.86 3.96
CA ASN A 48 -7.85 -15.30 5.19
C ASN A 48 -7.13 -14.65 6.39
N ASP A 49 -7.55 -14.98 7.61
CA ASP A 49 -6.95 -14.45 8.84
C ASP A 49 -5.46 -14.73 8.99
N ASP A 50 -4.91 -15.69 8.25
CA ASP A 50 -3.51 -16.12 8.39
C ASP A 50 -2.65 -15.80 7.18
N THR A 51 -3.24 -15.39 6.05
CA THR A 51 -2.55 -15.26 4.77
C THR A 51 -2.92 -13.98 4.05
N VAL A 52 -1.90 -13.23 3.66
CA VAL A 52 -2.00 -12.10 2.75
C VAL A 52 -1.08 -12.30 1.56
N VAL A 53 -1.55 -11.88 0.40
CA VAL A 53 -0.80 -11.99 -0.84
C VAL A 53 -0.76 -10.65 -1.54
N GLY A 54 0.45 -10.19 -1.85
CA GLY A 54 0.66 -9.11 -2.80
C GLY A 54 1.09 -9.66 -4.15
N PHE A 55 0.92 -8.88 -5.22
CA PHE A 55 1.31 -9.29 -6.56
C PHE A 55 1.99 -8.15 -7.34
N ALA A 56 2.77 -8.54 -8.35
CA ALA A 56 3.39 -7.63 -9.31
C ALA A 56 3.43 -8.28 -10.70
N GLY A 57 3.39 -7.47 -11.76
CA GLY A 57 3.46 -7.94 -13.14
C GLY A 57 2.26 -7.53 -13.97
N ASP A 58 1.97 -8.30 -15.01
CA ASP A 58 0.91 -8.03 -15.98
C ASP A 58 -0.47 -8.49 -15.48
N ASN A 59 -1.53 -7.84 -15.98
CA ASN A 59 -2.95 -8.15 -15.71
C ASN A 59 -3.30 -8.13 -14.21
N PRO A 60 -3.18 -6.96 -13.54
CA PRO A 60 -3.41 -6.84 -12.10
C PRO A 60 -4.82 -7.27 -11.68
N ASP A 61 -5.82 -7.00 -12.51
CA ASP A 61 -7.21 -7.41 -12.32
C ASP A 61 -7.35 -8.93 -12.21
N LEU A 62 -6.76 -9.68 -13.15
CA LEU A 62 -6.81 -11.15 -13.13
C LEU A 62 -6.01 -11.73 -11.97
N ALA A 63 -4.90 -11.10 -11.58
CA ALA A 63 -4.15 -11.49 -10.39
C ALA A 63 -5.00 -11.31 -9.12
N THR A 64 -5.60 -10.13 -8.92
CA THR A 64 -6.48 -9.85 -7.80
C THR A 64 -7.69 -10.78 -7.75
N GLN A 65 -8.36 -11.01 -8.89
CA GLN A 65 -9.46 -11.97 -8.98
C GLN A 65 -9.00 -13.36 -8.52
N LYS A 66 -7.82 -13.80 -8.98
CA LYS A 66 -7.29 -15.11 -8.59
C LYS A 66 -7.07 -15.20 -7.08
N LEU A 67 -6.56 -14.16 -6.45
CA LEU A 67 -6.34 -14.14 -5.00
C LEU A 67 -7.64 -14.21 -4.20
N VAL A 68 -8.71 -13.58 -4.69
CA VAL A 68 -10.02 -13.64 -4.04
C VAL A 68 -10.64 -15.05 -4.12
N GLU A 69 -10.44 -15.77 -5.23
CA GLU A 69 -10.87 -17.18 -5.33
C GLU A 69 -10.23 -18.08 -4.26
N LEU A 70 -9.04 -17.70 -3.76
CA LEU A 70 -8.30 -18.48 -2.76
C LEU A 70 -8.84 -18.32 -1.34
N ARG A 71 -9.80 -17.42 -1.06
CA ARG A 71 -10.30 -17.21 0.31
C ARG A 71 -10.94 -18.44 0.95
N LYS A 72 -11.39 -19.39 0.13
CA LYS A 72 -11.98 -20.68 0.55
C LYS A 72 -10.95 -21.83 0.55
N THR A 73 -9.72 -21.54 0.21
CA THR A 73 -8.64 -22.52 0.07
C THR A 73 -7.82 -22.56 1.36
N SER A 74 -7.39 -23.77 1.75
CA SER A 74 -6.47 -23.92 2.89
C SER A 74 -5.11 -23.27 2.61
N THR A 75 -4.46 -22.74 3.65
CA THR A 75 -3.16 -22.07 3.52
C THR A 75 -2.12 -22.94 2.79
N ASN A 76 -2.10 -24.25 3.05
CA ASN A 76 -1.19 -25.20 2.41
C ASN A 76 -1.38 -25.34 0.89
N GLN A 77 -2.57 -25.01 0.38
CA GLN A 77 -2.90 -25.11 -1.05
C GLN A 77 -2.74 -23.78 -1.80
N ILE A 78 -2.60 -22.66 -1.10
CA ILE A 78 -2.44 -21.33 -1.69
C ILE A 78 -1.18 -21.29 -2.56
N GLU A 79 -0.03 -21.66 -1.99
CA GLU A 79 1.28 -21.61 -2.66
C GLU A 79 1.31 -22.44 -3.95
N SER A 80 0.87 -23.71 -3.89
CA SER A 80 0.83 -24.60 -5.06
C SER A 80 -0.19 -24.17 -6.13
N THR A 81 -1.26 -23.51 -5.73
CA THR A 81 -2.24 -22.95 -6.67
C THR A 81 -1.69 -21.72 -7.38
N LEU A 82 -1.02 -20.83 -6.66
CA LEU A 82 -0.33 -19.67 -7.24
C LEU A 82 0.82 -20.09 -8.15
N GLN A 83 1.56 -21.13 -7.78
CA GLN A 83 2.65 -21.69 -8.59
C GLN A 83 2.14 -22.14 -9.96
N ARG A 84 1.08 -22.96 -9.98
CA ARG A 84 0.44 -23.42 -11.23
C ARG A 84 -0.12 -22.27 -12.05
N TYR A 85 -0.77 -21.30 -11.40
CA TYR A 85 -1.31 -20.12 -12.08
C TYR A 85 -0.21 -19.27 -12.72
N SER A 86 0.87 -18.99 -11.99
CA SER A 86 2.01 -18.23 -12.50
C SER A 86 2.70 -18.94 -13.67
N LEU A 87 2.88 -20.27 -13.59
CA LEU A 87 3.40 -21.06 -14.70
C LEU A 87 2.49 -20.97 -15.94
N GLN A 88 1.18 -21.15 -15.76
CA GLN A 88 0.20 -21.09 -16.84
C GLN A 88 0.24 -19.73 -17.55
N LYS A 89 0.23 -18.62 -16.80
CA LYS A 89 0.27 -17.26 -17.35
C LYS A 89 1.56 -16.98 -18.12
N TYR A 90 2.68 -17.46 -17.60
CA TYR A 90 3.97 -17.35 -18.26
C TYR A 90 3.98 -18.13 -19.58
N SER A 91 3.56 -19.40 -19.57
CA SER A 91 3.57 -20.28 -20.75
C SER A 91 2.57 -19.88 -21.85
N GLU A 92 1.37 -19.44 -21.49
CA GLU A 92 0.31 -19.15 -22.46
C GLU A 92 0.37 -17.73 -23.03
N ARG A 93 0.83 -16.75 -22.23
CA ARG A 93 0.67 -15.32 -22.55
C ARG A 93 1.97 -14.52 -22.46
N GLY A 94 3.08 -15.16 -22.08
CA GLY A 94 4.32 -14.46 -21.76
C GLY A 94 4.18 -13.45 -20.60
N ALA A 95 3.10 -13.56 -19.83
CA ALA A 95 2.76 -12.62 -18.77
C ALA A 95 3.59 -12.91 -17.51
N THR A 96 4.13 -11.87 -16.90
CA THR A 96 5.12 -11.96 -15.80
C THR A 96 4.49 -11.71 -14.44
N THR A 97 3.42 -12.42 -14.11
CA THR A 97 2.75 -12.28 -12.80
C THR A 97 3.51 -13.03 -11.71
N ARG A 98 3.92 -12.29 -10.68
CA ARG A 98 4.62 -12.77 -9.47
C ARG A 98 3.75 -12.51 -8.24
N PHE A 99 3.87 -13.37 -7.25
CA PHE A 99 3.17 -13.25 -5.97
C PHE A 99 4.15 -13.26 -4.82
N LEU A 100 3.83 -12.48 -3.78
CA LEU A 100 4.52 -12.50 -2.51
C LEU A 100 3.50 -12.87 -1.44
N VAL A 101 3.69 -14.03 -0.85
CA VAL A 101 2.78 -14.64 0.11
C VAL A 101 3.38 -14.47 1.50
N ALA A 102 2.63 -13.84 2.40
CA ALA A 102 2.97 -13.71 3.81
C ALA A 102 1.95 -14.48 4.64
N ILE A 103 2.44 -15.45 5.42
CA ILE A 103 1.64 -16.36 6.24
C ILE A 103 2.06 -16.15 7.69
N ARG A 104 1.12 -15.95 8.62
CA ARG A 104 1.45 -15.72 10.05
C ARG A 104 1.48 -17.02 10.88
N LYS A 105 0.74 -18.05 10.47
CA LYS A 105 0.51 -19.31 11.22
C LYS A 105 0.78 -20.55 10.37
N PRO A 106 1.26 -21.66 10.97
CA PRO A 106 1.57 -21.85 12.39
C PRO A 106 2.84 -21.14 12.86
N SER A 107 3.71 -20.77 11.91
CA SER A 107 4.85 -19.88 12.12
C SER A 107 4.92 -18.88 10.96
N PRO A 108 5.51 -17.68 11.16
CA PRO A 108 5.61 -16.69 10.12
C PRO A 108 6.44 -17.22 8.94
N ARG A 109 5.90 -17.11 7.73
CA ARG A 109 6.55 -17.51 6.47
C ARG A 109 6.38 -16.43 5.42
N ILE A 110 7.42 -16.25 4.62
CA ILE A 110 7.40 -15.40 3.43
C ILE A 110 7.81 -16.25 2.24
N VAL A 111 6.97 -16.29 1.21
CA VAL A 111 7.19 -17.11 0.03
C VAL A 111 7.00 -16.25 -1.22
N GLU A 112 8.00 -16.26 -2.11
CA GLU A 112 7.86 -15.71 -3.45
C GLU A 112 7.39 -16.81 -4.41
N VAL A 113 6.41 -16.50 -5.25
CA VAL A 113 5.97 -17.38 -6.34
C VAL A 113 6.12 -16.67 -7.67
N SER A 114 6.94 -17.22 -8.57
CA SER A 114 7.18 -16.66 -9.90
C SER A 114 7.53 -17.71 -10.93
N ASN A 115 6.93 -17.64 -12.12
CA ASN A 115 7.21 -18.51 -13.26
C ASN A 115 7.20 -20.02 -12.93
N GLY A 116 6.23 -20.45 -12.12
CA GLY A 116 6.11 -21.84 -11.68
C GLY A 116 7.13 -22.28 -10.62
N LYS A 117 7.89 -21.35 -10.04
CA LYS A 117 8.83 -21.61 -8.94
C LYS A 117 8.32 -20.99 -7.65
N ILE A 118 8.77 -21.59 -6.55
CA ILE A 118 8.53 -21.15 -5.19
C ILE A 118 9.91 -20.89 -4.57
N ASP A 119 10.13 -19.69 -4.05
CA ASP A 119 11.32 -19.33 -3.28
C ASP A 119 10.93 -19.00 -1.84
N ASP A 120 11.45 -19.75 -0.87
CA ASP A 120 11.17 -19.55 0.54
C ASP A 120 12.11 -18.48 1.11
N ARG A 121 11.54 -17.33 1.48
CA ARG A 121 12.25 -16.15 2.00
C ARG A 121 12.24 -16.08 3.53
N THR A 122 11.71 -17.08 4.21
CA THR A 122 11.45 -17.07 5.66
C THR A 122 12.72 -16.91 6.50
N ILE A 123 13.82 -17.60 6.10
CA ILE A 123 15.11 -17.51 6.81
C ILE A 123 15.65 -16.08 6.74
N ILE A 124 15.58 -15.46 5.56
CA ILE A 124 16.00 -14.07 5.33
C ILE A 124 15.07 -13.10 6.08
N GLY A 125 13.81 -13.50 6.27
CA GLY A 125 12.79 -12.71 6.96
C GLY A 125 12.33 -11.49 6.16
N THR A 126 12.74 -11.38 4.89
CA THR A 126 12.31 -10.32 3.96
C THR A 126 12.19 -10.90 2.55
N GLY A 127 11.08 -10.61 1.88
CA GLY A 127 10.84 -10.96 0.48
C GLY A 127 10.24 -9.77 -0.26
N TRP A 128 10.48 -9.65 -1.56
CA TRP A 128 9.96 -8.56 -2.38
C TRP A 128 9.76 -9.01 -3.82
N ILE A 129 8.87 -8.34 -4.54
CA ILE A 129 8.63 -8.54 -5.97
C ILE A 129 8.39 -7.19 -6.66
N GLY A 130 8.67 -7.16 -7.96
CA GLY A 130 8.39 -6.02 -8.81
C GLY A 130 9.64 -5.24 -9.21
N ASP A 131 9.60 -3.92 -9.09
CA ASP A 131 10.63 -3.02 -9.61
C ASP A 131 11.90 -3.05 -8.73
N TYR A 132 13.03 -3.29 -9.38
CA TYR A 132 14.32 -3.40 -8.69
C TYR A 132 14.86 -2.05 -8.20
N GLU A 133 14.65 -0.96 -8.95
CA GLU A 133 15.08 0.36 -8.50
C GLU A 133 14.25 0.82 -7.31
N ALA A 134 12.98 0.43 -7.24
CA ALA A 134 12.17 0.60 -6.04
C ALA A 134 12.72 -0.15 -4.83
N PHE A 135 13.11 -1.42 -5.00
CA PHE A 135 13.75 -2.16 -3.92
C PHE A 135 15.07 -1.50 -3.46
N ARG A 136 15.87 -0.98 -4.40
CA ARG A 136 17.11 -0.26 -4.07
C ARG A 136 16.83 1.04 -3.31
N ALA A 137 15.86 1.83 -3.75
CA ALA A 137 15.46 3.07 -3.06
C ALA A 137 14.96 2.77 -1.65
N TYR A 138 14.03 1.82 -1.51
CA TYR A 138 13.55 1.32 -0.23
C TYR A 138 14.70 0.89 0.68
N THR A 139 15.65 0.12 0.15
CA THR A 139 16.76 -0.42 0.95
C THR A 139 17.66 0.71 1.48
N ARG A 140 17.95 1.72 0.65
CA ARG A 140 18.71 2.90 1.10
C ARG A 140 18.00 3.61 2.25
N THR A 141 16.72 3.98 2.06
CA THR A 141 15.96 4.66 3.12
C THR A 141 15.80 3.79 4.37
N TYR A 142 15.59 2.48 4.20
CA TYR A 142 15.55 1.57 5.34
C TYR A 142 16.86 1.62 6.12
N HIS A 143 18.02 1.62 5.47
CA HIS A 143 19.32 1.78 6.15
C HIS A 143 19.49 3.16 6.81
N ASP A 144 19.06 4.23 6.16
CA ASP A 144 19.14 5.59 6.73
C ASP A 144 18.28 5.77 7.99
N LEU A 145 17.27 4.93 8.19
CA LEU A 145 16.40 4.90 9.37
C LEU A 145 16.87 3.89 10.43
N GLU A 146 18.15 3.53 10.47
CA GLU A 146 18.65 2.49 11.39
C GLU A 146 18.59 2.84 12.87
N ASP A 147 18.65 4.13 13.19
CA ASP A 147 18.53 4.64 14.56
C ASP A 147 17.08 4.57 15.10
N MET A 148 16.12 4.10 14.28
CA MET A 148 14.73 3.93 14.72
C MET A 148 14.58 2.59 15.46
N ASP A 149 14.31 2.66 16.76
CA ASP A 149 14.15 1.50 17.66
C ASP A 149 12.92 0.64 17.36
N ASP A 150 12.02 1.08 16.48
CA ASP A 150 10.84 0.33 16.03
C ASP A 150 11.09 -0.27 14.63
N PRO A 151 11.39 -1.58 14.51
CA PRO A 151 11.60 -2.23 13.22
C PRO A 151 10.38 -2.17 12.30
N GLY A 152 9.17 -2.16 12.87
CA GLY A 152 7.91 -2.03 12.13
C GLY A 152 7.75 -0.62 11.56
N GLY A 153 7.91 0.39 12.41
CA GLY A 153 7.93 1.80 12.00
C GLY A 153 8.99 2.08 10.94
N ARG A 154 10.19 1.53 11.09
CA ARG A 154 11.28 1.62 10.10
C ARG A 154 10.89 0.99 8.76
N PHE A 155 10.27 -0.19 8.79
CA PHE A 155 9.78 -0.89 7.60
C PHE A 155 8.73 -0.06 6.84
N VAL A 156 7.75 0.49 7.57
CA VAL A 156 6.69 1.33 7.00
C VAL A 156 7.22 2.65 6.49
N GLY A 157 8.08 3.33 7.26
CA GLY A 157 8.66 4.63 6.90
C GLY A 157 9.49 4.57 5.62
N ALA A 158 10.29 3.51 5.44
CA ALA A 158 11.08 3.30 4.23
C ALA A 158 10.20 3.10 2.99
N MET A 159 9.11 2.33 3.12
CA MET A 159 8.15 2.16 2.02
C MET A 159 7.38 3.45 1.73
N ALA A 160 6.91 4.15 2.76
CA ALA A 160 6.20 5.41 2.61
C ALA A 160 7.06 6.45 1.86
N SER A 161 8.35 6.56 2.21
CA SER A 161 9.32 7.39 1.49
C SER A 161 9.46 6.98 0.02
N THR A 162 9.61 5.67 -0.24
CA THR A 162 9.75 5.13 -1.61
C THR A 162 8.53 5.46 -2.48
N VAL A 163 7.32 5.37 -1.91
CA VAL A 163 6.07 5.69 -2.61
C VAL A 163 5.91 7.21 -2.80
N ALA A 164 6.24 8.01 -1.79
CA ALA A 164 6.02 9.45 -1.79
C ALA A 164 6.98 10.23 -2.69
N GLN A 165 8.21 9.75 -2.89
CA GLN A 165 9.20 10.44 -3.73
C GLN A 165 8.83 10.40 -5.23
N GLU A 166 8.03 9.41 -5.66
CA GLU A 166 7.61 9.18 -7.06
C GLU A 166 8.74 9.28 -8.12
N GLU A 167 10.01 9.11 -7.70
CA GLU A 167 11.18 9.13 -8.59
C GLU A 167 11.23 7.89 -9.50
N ILE A 168 10.56 6.81 -9.09
CA ILE A 168 10.49 5.56 -9.83
C ILE A 168 9.19 5.54 -10.61
N GLU A 169 9.29 5.49 -11.94
CA GLU A 169 8.15 5.56 -12.85
C GLU A 169 7.02 4.58 -12.50
N THR A 170 7.37 3.40 -12.01
CA THR A 170 6.43 2.31 -11.78
C THR A 170 5.92 2.17 -10.35
N VAL A 171 6.27 3.11 -9.46
CA VAL A 171 5.85 3.11 -8.05
C VAL A 171 5.22 4.45 -7.71
N GLY A 172 4.17 4.42 -6.90
CA GLY A 172 3.50 5.63 -6.41
C GLY A 172 2.07 5.34 -6.01
N GLY A 173 1.22 6.38 -5.98
CA GLY A 173 -0.17 6.21 -5.59
C GLY A 173 -0.33 6.14 -4.07
N HIS A 174 -1.10 5.18 -3.59
CA HIS A 174 -1.31 4.90 -2.18
C HIS A 174 -0.41 3.76 -1.73
N MET A 175 -0.02 3.79 -0.47
CA MET A 175 0.54 2.64 0.22
C MET A 175 -0.60 1.87 0.89
N SER A 176 -0.53 0.56 0.85
CA SER A 176 -1.37 -0.34 1.65
C SER A 176 -0.47 -1.22 2.51
N ARG A 177 -0.81 -1.35 3.79
CA ARG A 177 -0.14 -2.24 4.75
C ARG A 177 -1.13 -3.27 5.26
N ALA A 178 -0.75 -4.54 5.17
CA ALA A 178 -1.40 -5.61 5.90
C ALA A 178 -0.42 -6.19 6.91
N SER A 179 -0.86 -6.42 8.14
CA SER A 179 -0.03 -7.09 9.15
C SER A 179 -0.85 -8.00 10.05
N GLY A 180 -0.16 -8.96 10.65
CA GLY A 180 -0.69 -9.81 11.70
C GLY A 180 0.46 -10.44 12.49
N SER A 181 0.14 -11.15 13.56
CA SER A 181 1.10 -11.80 14.45
C SER A 181 0.66 -13.22 14.77
N GLN A 182 1.31 -13.93 15.70
CA GLN A 182 0.81 -15.24 16.15
C GLN A 182 -0.56 -15.13 16.84
N THR A 183 -0.85 -14.01 17.51
CA THR A 183 -2.10 -13.80 18.27
C THR A 183 -3.14 -13.03 17.48
N GLU A 184 -2.73 -12.13 16.58
CA GLU A 184 -3.62 -11.25 15.84
C GLU A 184 -3.78 -11.70 14.38
N PRO A 185 -5.00 -11.69 13.83
CA PRO A 185 -5.22 -12.03 12.43
C PRO A 185 -4.62 -10.95 11.52
N ILE A 186 -4.37 -11.30 10.26
CA ILE A 186 -3.92 -10.31 9.28
C ILE A 186 -5.05 -9.32 8.98
N ARG A 187 -4.79 -8.03 9.18
CA ARG A 187 -5.69 -6.93 8.82
C ARG A 187 -4.95 -5.83 8.07
N PHE A 188 -5.70 -5.03 7.33
CA PHE A 188 -5.18 -3.77 6.81
C PHE A 188 -5.00 -2.78 7.96
N HIS A 189 -3.98 -1.93 7.85
CA HIS A 189 -3.71 -0.88 8.82
C HIS A 189 -3.94 0.50 8.19
N CYS A 190 -4.29 1.45 9.05
CA CYS A 190 -4.27 2.86 8.71
C CYS A 190 -2.88 3.43 8.93
N ASP A 191 -2.21 3.72 7.81
CA ASP A 191 -0.98 4.51 7.79
C ASP A 191 -1.28 5.81 7.05
N PRO A 192 -1.67 6.89 7.75
CA PRO A 192 -1.95 8.16 7.10
C PRO A 192 -0.73 8.62 6.32
N GLY A 193 -0.92 8.84 5.03
CA GLY A 193 0.10 9.35 4.14
C GLY A 193 -0.27 10.76 3.70
N PHE A 194 0.73 11.61 3.47
CA PHE A 194 0.54 12.84 2.72
C PHE A 194 1.14 12.65 1.34
N VAL A 195 0.48 13.19 0.33
CA VAL A 195 1.10 13.35 -0.99
C VAL A 195 1.41 14.82 -1.19
N MET A 196 2.69 15.07 -1.46
CA MET A 196 3.18 16.39 -1.83
C MET A 196 2.92 16.64 -3.31
N PRO A 197 2.78 17.92 -3.72
CA PRO A 197 2.79 18.34 -5.10
C PRO A 197 3.95 17.71 -5.86
N TRP A 198 3.66 17.26 -7.07
CA TRP A 198 4.69 16.71 -7.92
C TRP A 198 5.69 17.80 -8.34
N SER A 199 6.99 17.47 -8.33
CA SER A 199 8.07 18.41 -8.68
C SER A 199 8.23 19.62 -7.77
N MET A 200 7.85 19.49 -6.49
CA MET A 200 8.13 20.53 -5.50
C MET A 200 9.65 20.64 -5.30
N THR A 201 10.22 21.80 -5.63
CA THR A 201 11.64 22.09 -5.41
C THR A 201 11.83 22.69 -4.03
N ALA A 202 12.79 22.17 -3.27
CA ALA A 202 13.15 22.68 -1.96
C ALA A 202 14.49 23.42 -2.06
N GLU A 203 14.48 24.74 -1.83
CA GLU A 203 15.67 25.56 -1.75
C GLU A 203 16.02 25.82 -0.29
N LEU A 204 17.18 25.33 0.14
CA LEU A 204 17.73 25.65 1.44
C LEU A 204 18.57 26.91 1.34
N SER A 205 18.06 28.03 1.83
CA SER A 205 18.86 29.25 2.00
C SER A 205 19.57 29.21 3.36
N ARG A 206 20.90 29.26 3.35
CA ARG A 206 21.73 29.42 4.55
C ARG A 206 22.33 30.82 4.53
N ALA A 207 21.93 31.67 5.47
CA ALA A 207 22.55 32.96 5.68
C ALA A 207 23.40 32.90 6.97
N PRO A 208 24.60 33.50 7.01
CA PRO A 208 25.55 33.33 8.12
C PRO A 208 25.04 33.84 9.48
N VAL A 209 23.98 34.66 9.51
CA VAL A 209 23.43 35.28 10.72
C VAL A 209 21.96 34.91 10.95
N ARG A 210 21.39 33.99 10.16
CA ARG A 210 19.98 33.57 10.31
C ARG A 210 19.84 32.06 10.32
N PRO A 211 18.80 31.54 11.01
CA PRO A 211 18.44 30.14 10.88
C PRO A 211 18.26 29.77 9.41
N PRO A 212 18.69 28.56 9.00
CA PRO A 212 18.45 28.08 7.65
C PRO A 212 16.96 28.16 7.34
N THR A 213 16.62 28.75 6.18
CA THR A 213 15.24 28.82 5.72
C THR A 213 15.06 27.87 4.56
N LEU A 214 14.14 26.92 4.70
CA LEU A 214 13.75 25.99 3.65
C LEU A 214 12.55 26.57 2.91
N ARG A 215 12.69 26.81 1.61
CA ARG A 215 11.64 27.33 0.75
C ARG A 215 11.20 26.24 -0.22
N PHE A 216 9.93 25.90 -0.21
CA PHE A 216 9.33 25.02 -1.20
C PHE A 216 8.70 25.86 -2.30
N SER A 217 8.95 25.48 -3.56
CA SER A 217 8.35 26.10 -4.74
C SER A 217 7.82 25.02 -5.66
N LEU A 218 6.69 25.31 -6.32
CA LEU A 218 6.09 24.46 -7.32
C LEU A 218 6.25 25.14 -8.69
N PRO A 219 6.79 24.46 -9.72
CA PRO A 219 6.87 25.05 -11.05
C PRO A 219 5.48 25.34 -11.62
N ARG A 220 5.39 26.37 -12.47
CA ARG A 220 4.11 26.81 -13.06
C ARG A 220 3.50 25.68 -13.91
N GLY A 221 2.25 25.33 -13.66
CA GLY A 221 1.50 24.30 -14.39
C GLY A 221 1.52 22.90 -13.76
N TYR A 222 2.19 22.73 -12.62
CA TYR A 222 2.18 21.50 -11.84
C TYR A 222 1.04 21.51 -10.80
N ASP A 223 0.58 20.32 -10.42
CA ASP A 223 -0.52 20.13 -9.48
C ASP A 223 -0.06 20.49 -8.06
N SER A 224 -0.63 21.54 -7.47
CA SER A 224 -0.32 22.03 -6.12
C SER A 224 -1.06 21.31 -5.00
N THR A 225 -1.84 20.29 -5.33
CA THR A 225 -2.70 19.62 -4.37
C THR A 225 -1.87 18.85 -3.36
N HIS A 226 -1.96 19.26 -2.10
CA HIS A 226 -1.48 18.49 -0.96
C HIS A 226 -2.70 17.80 -0.36
N ASN A 227 -2.66 16.47 -0.30
CA ASN A 227 -3.78 15.72 0.24
C ASN A 227 -3.29 14.75 1.30
N THR A 228 -3.93 14.80 2.46
CA THR A 228 -3.87 13.75 3.46
C THR A 228 -4.68 12.58 2.96
N ARG A 229 -4.17 11.37 3.21
CA ARG A 229 -4.84 10.14 2.84
C ARG A 229 -4.93 9.26 4.04
N ILE A 230 -6.15 8.84 4.34
CA ILE A 230 -6.46 8.06 5.51
C ILE A 230 -7.00 6.72 5.01
N PRO A 231 -6.18 5.64 5.04
CA PRO A 231 -6.68 4.31 4.77
C PRO A 231 -7.69 3.90 5.86
N VAL A 232 -8.88 3.47 5.45
CA VAL A 232 -9.94 3.00 6.35
C VAL A 232 -10.14 1.50 6.08
N PRO A 233 -9.59 0.62 6.93
CA PRO A 233 -9.59 -0.82 6.68
C PRO A 233 -10.97 -1.43 6.90
N GLY A 234 -11.23 -2.54 6.21
CA GLY A 234 -12.42 -3.34 6.41
C GLY A 234 -12.35 -4.20 7.68
N GLU A 235 -13.48 -4.36 8.34
CA GLU A 235 -13.67 -5.27 9.49
C GLU A 235 -14.32 -6.58 9.07
N TRP A 236 -14.43 -7.55 9.97
CA TRP A 236 -15.17 -8.78 9.70
C TRP A 236 -16.66 -8.47 9.43
N PRO A 237 -17.28 -9.05 8.38
CA PRO A 237 -16.77 -10.10 7.49
C PRO A 237 -16.01 -9.60 6.25
N THR A 238 -15.93 -8.29 6.04
CA THR A 238 -15.27 -7.63 4.90
C THR A 238 -13.81 -7.24 5.14
N PHE A 239 -13.04 -8.10 5.84
CA PHE A 239 -11.67 -7.84 6.34
C PHE A 239 -10.60 -7.50 5.28
N SER A 240 -10.95 -7.58 3.99
CA SER A 240 -10.08 -7.34 2.84
C SER A 240 -10.54 -6.13 2.02
N ALA A 241 -11.63 -5.48 2.45
CA ALA A 241 -12.02 -4.18 1.96
C ALA A 241 -11.02 -3.12 2.46
N LEU A 242 -10.84 -2.07 1.67
CA LEU A 242 -9.99 -0.95 2.01
C LEU A 242 -10.54 0.29 1.33
N ALA A 243 -10.75 1.36 2.09
CA ALA A 243 -11.01 2.66 1.51
C ALA A 243 -9.82 3.59 1.71
N HIS A 244 -9.60 4.52 0.77
CA HIS A 244 -8.67 5.63 0.97
C HIS A 244 -9.48 6.93 1.00
N TYR A 245 -9.66 7.51 2.18
CA TYR A 245 -10.36 8.77 2.36
C TYR A 245 -9.40 9.95 2.21
N VAL A 246 -9.83 10.97 1.46
CA VAL A 246 -9.11 12.22 1.23
C VAL A 246 -9.98 13.38 1.74
N PRO A 247 -9.75 13.86 2.97
CA PRO A 247 -10.59 14.89 3.59
C PRO A 247 -10.72 16.17 2.76
N GLU A 248 -9.63 16.61 2.15
CA GLU A 248 -9.56 17.85 1.36
C GLU A 248 -10.44 17.79 0.11
N LEU A 249 -10.65 16.59 -0.44
CA LEU A 249 -11.50 16.35 -1.60
C LEU A 249 -12.92 15.91 -1.22
N ARG A 250 -13.18 15.64 0.07
CA ARG A 250 -14.42 15.02 0.55
C ARG A 250 -14.78 13.78 -0.27
N MET A 251 -13.77 12.96 -0.54
CA MET A 251 -13.89 11.82 -1.44
C MET A 251 -13.12 10.63 -0.88
N ALA A 252 -13.67 9.44 -1.08
CA ALA A 252 -13.01 8.19 -0.79
C ALA A 252 -13.00 7.26 -2.02
N TRP A 253 -11.96 6.45 -2.12
CA TRP A 253 -11.86 5.34 -3.07
C TRP A 253 -12.01 4.04 -2.30
N LEU A 254 -13.13 3.35 -2.48
CA LEU A 254 -13.46 2.10 -1.79
C LEU A 254 -13.18 0.90 -2.69
N PHE A 255 -12.29 0.02 -2.23
CA PHE A 255 -12.11 -1.33 -2.74
C PHE A 255 -12.92 -2.29 -1.89
N THR A 256 -13.81 -3.05 -2.54
CA THR A 256 -14.68 -4.01 -1.84
C THR A 256 -13.93 -5.28 -1.48
N HIS A 257 -14.37 -5.94 -0.42
CA HIS A 257 -13.88 -7.27 -0.05
C HIS A 257 -14.09 -8.26 -1.20
N GLU A 258 -15.28 -8.32 -1.80
CA GLU A 258 -15.67 -9.35 -2.76
C GLU A 258 -15.03 -9.15 -4.13
N ARG A 259 -14.85 -7.89 -4.57
CA ARG A 259 -14.40 -7.55 -5.92
C ARG A 259 -13.37 -6.41 -5.95
N PRO A 260 -12.21 -6.55 -5.29
CA PRO A 260 -11.17 -5.52 -5.26
C PRO A 260 -10.45 -5.32 -6.61
N TRP A 261 -10.73 -6.15 -7.63
CA TRP A 261 -10.19 -6.00 -8.99
C TRP A 261 -11.00 -5.07 -9.89
N VAL A 262 -12.23 -4.74 -9.49
CA VAL A 262 -13.04 -3.74 -10.18
C VAL A 262 -12.53 -2.35 -9.83
N ASP A 263 -12.74 -1.38 -10.73
CA ASP A 263 -12.41 0.02 -10.45
C ASP A 263 -12.94 0.45 -9.07
N PRO A 264 -12.13 1.19 -8.29
CA PRO A 264 -12.53 1.62 -6.95
C PRO A 264 -13.80 2.47 -7.01
N ILE A 265 -14.71 2.21 -6.07
CA ILE A 265 -15.95 2.96 -5.94
C ILE A 265 -15.60 4.33 -5.36
N ARG A 266 -15.91 5.39 -6.09
CA ARG A 266 -15.73 6.77 -5.60
C ARG A 266 -16.94 7.19 -4.81
N VAL A 267 -16.72 7.53 -3.55
CA VAL A 267 -17.78 7.94 -2.62
C VAL A 267 -17.53 9.38 -2.19
N ALA A 268 -18.50 10.26 -2.39
CA ALA A 268 -18.44 11.64 -1.91
C ALA A 268 -18.96 11.70 -0.48
N VAL A 269 -18.09 12.04 0.47
CA VAL A 269 -18.30 11.95 1.93
C VAL A 269 -17.50 13.04 2.65
N SER A 270 -18.04 13.57 3.74
CA SER A 270 -17.42 14.64 4.53
C SER A 270 -16.63 14.14 5.75
N SER A 271 -16.74 12.85 6.09
CA SER A 271 -16.01 12.23 7.21
C SER A 271 -15.83 10.72 7.03
N VAL A 272 -14.96 10.12 7.84
CA VAL A 272 -14.77 8.66 7.90
C VAL A 272 -16.02 7.95 8.43
N SER A 273 -16.68 8.52 9.43
CA SER A 273 -17.97 8.02 9.93
C SER A 273 -19.06 8.00 8.85
N GLU A 274 -19.15 9.04 8.01
CA GLU A 274 -20.08 9.06 6.86
C GLU A 274 -19.69 8.01 5.82
N LEU A 275 -18.40 7.87 5.52
CA LEU A 275 -17.88 6.84 4.63
C LEU A 275 -18.28 5.43 5.06
N ALA A 276 -18.08 5.08 6.33
CA ALA A 276 -18.47 3.77 6.84
C ALA A 276 -19.99 3.52 6.76
N THR A 277 -20.79 4.57 6.98
CA THR A 277 -22.26 4.49 6.85
C THR A 277 -22.66 4.18 5.40
N VAL A 278 -22.13 4.93 4.43
CA VAL A 278 -22.40 4.73 3.00
C VAL A 278 -21.88 3.37 2.53
N ALA A 279 -20.64 3.02 2.90
CA ALA A 279 -20.00 1.75 2.55
C ALA A 279 -20.84 0.55 3.01
N ARG A 280 -21.40 0.62 4.22
CA ARG A 280 -22.28 -0.42 4.76
C ARG A 280 -23.63 -0.46 4.04
N ALA A 281 -24.29 0.69 3.89
CA ALA A 281 -25.66 0.75 3.38
C ALA A 281 -25.76 0.42 1.89
N GLU A 282 -24.80 0.88 1.08
CA GLU A 282 -24.86 0.76 -0.39
C GLU A 282 -24.03 -0.39 -0.93
N TYR A 283 -22.91 -0.72 -0.27
CA TYR A 283 -21.92 -1.67 -0.81
C TYR A 283 -21.68 -2.87 0.10
N ASN A 284 -22.41 -2.99 1.22
CA ASN A 284 -22.26 -4.07 2.20
C ASN A 284 -20.81 -4.23 2.71
N GLN A 285 -20.08 -3.13 2.83
CA GLN A 285 -18.72 -3.10 3.36
C GLN A 285 -18.72 -2.54 4.79
N LEU A 286 -18.17 -3.30 5.74
CA LEU A 286 -17.94 -2.84 7.11
C LEU A 286 -16.52 -2.30 7.20
N LEU A 287 -16.40 -1.03 7.56
CA LEU A 287 -15.13 -0.31 7.70
C LEU A 287 -14.94 0.09 9.16
N ASP A 288 -13.69 0.03 9.64
CA ASP A 288 -13.33 0.48 10.99
C ASP A 288 -13.31 2.01 11.03
N ALA A 289 -14.46 2.66 11.22
CA ALA A 289 -14.51 4.11 11.40
C ALA A 289 -14.08 4.53 12.80
N ALA A 290 -14.43 3.75 13.82
CA ALA A 290 -14.23 4.14 15.22
C ALA A 290 -12.74 4.20 15.58
N GLY A 291 -11.95 3.19 15.19
CA GLY A 291 -10.51 3.19 15.40
C GLY A 291 -9.80 4.32 14.64
N ILE A 292 -10.36 4.74 13.50
CA ILE A 292 -9.80 5.82 12.67
C ILE A 292 -10.15 7.19 13.23
N ASP A 293 -11.39 7.41 13.65
CA ASP A 293 -11.80 8.66 14.30
C ASP A 293 -11.00 8.85 15.61
N GLU A 294 -10.81 7.78 16.40
CA GLU A 294 -9.94 7.82 17.59
C GLU A 294 -8.48 8.16 17.26
N MET A 295 -7.92 7.57 16.19
CA MET A 295 -6.58 7.88 15.73
C MET A 295 -6.45 9.34 15.28
N ILE A 296 -7.44 9.85 14.53
CA ILE A 296 -7.48 11.26 14.10
C ILE A 296 -7.49 12.15 15.35
N ASP A 297 -8.39 11.90 16.30
CA ASP A 297 -8.51 12.70 17.52
C ASP A 297 -7.23 12.72 18.36
N ARG A 298 -6.53 11.58 18.47
CA ARG A 298 -5.24 11.48 19.18
C ARG A 298 -4.10 12.19 18.44
N ASN A 299 -4.14 12.21 17.11
CA ASN A 299 -3.06 12.73 16.26
C ASN A 299 -3.34 14.13 15.68
N LEU A 300 -4.44 14.81 16.03
CA LEU A 300 -4.78 16.18 15.63
C LEU A 300 -3.79 17.27 16.10
N GLY A 301 -2.60 16.88 16.57
CA GLY A 301 -1.37 17.66 16.52
C GLY A 301 -0.64 17.62 15.16
N TYR A 302 -1.29 17.21 14.05
CA TYR A 302 -0.68 17.32 12.72
C TYR A 302 -0.23 18.78 12.48
N PRO A 303 1.05 19.02 12.15
CA PRO A 303 1.49 20.35 11.80
C PRO A 303 0.74 20.76 10.54
N THR A 304 -0.15 21.73 10.67
CA THR A 304 -0.62 22.48 9.51
C THR A 304 0.62 23.15 8.94
N ILE A 305 1.25 22.56 7.92
CA ILE A 305 2.28 23.25 7.13
C ILE A 305 1.53 24.31 6.34
N ARG A 306 1.32 25.48 6.96
CA ARG A 306 0.88 26.68 6.26
C ARG A 306 2.06 27.13 5.42
N LEU A 307 2.06 26.76 4.13
CA LEU A 307 2.92 27.45 3.18
C LEU A 307 2.51 28.93 3.15
N PRO A 308 3.47 29.87 3.20
CA PRO A 308 3.14 31.29 3.13
C PRO A 308 2.61 31.61 1.73
N GLY A 309 1.31 31.89 1.63
CA GLY A 309 0.67 32.32 0.38
C GLY A 309 -0.64 31.64 0.01
N GLY A 310 -1.46 31.18 0.97
CA GLY A 310 -2.85 30.85 0.68
C GLY A 310 -3.59 32.10 0.16
N LEU A 311 -4.25 31.94 -0.99
CA LEU A 311 -5.24 32.89 -1.50
C LEU A 311 -6.39 33.08 -0.50
#